data_AF-D2PUD0-F1
#
_entry.id   AF-D2PUD0-F1
#
_cell.length_a   1.000
_cell.length_b   1.000
_cell.length_c   1.000
_cell.angle_alpha   90.00
_cell.angle_beta   90.00
_cell.angle_gamma   90.00
#
_symmetry.space_group_name_H-M   'P 1'
#
loop_
_entity.id
_entity.type
_entity.pdbx_description
1 polymer ?
#
loop_
_entity_poly.entity_id
_entity_poly.type
_entity_poly.pdbx_seq_one_letter_code
_entity_poly.pdbx_strand_id
1 'polypeptide(L)'
;MEEKPSPRPRPEGVTDETVQAIGRLTHAMETVIRARGYLYGFHELTGRADNELDEVVELFRTAGHEQFAATIERELLGRNVIDRHWTFQIVDDYDENYFDLFVSLERRAREELADGVKHLREAEMKRDRTTSGKPGHELL
;
A
#
# COMPACT_ATOMS: atom_id res chain seq x y z
N MET A 1 40.85 -9.78 -1.98
CA MET A 1 39.94 -9.74 -0.81
C MET A 1 38.77 -10.63 -1.16
N GLU A 2 38.49 -11.64 -0.35
CA GLU A 2 37.34 -12.52 -0.56
C GLU A 2 36.05 -11.68 -0.44
N GLU A 3 35.12 -11.85 -1.38
CA GLU A 3 33.87 -11.11 -1.40
C GLU A 3 33.03 -11.54 -0.19
N LYS A 4 32.48 -10.58 0.56
CA LYS A 4 31.63 -10.90 1.71
C LYS A 4 30.39 -11.69 1.23
N PRO A 5 29.91 -12.68 1.98
CA PRO A 5 28.68 -13.38 1.61
C PRO A 5 27.49 -12.41 1.60
N SER A 6 26.59 -12.55 0.62
CA SER A 6 25.31 -11.82 0.58
C SER A 6 24.20 -12.71 1.15
N PRO A 7 23.28 -12.19 1.98
CA PRO A 7 22.09 -12.94 2.42
C PRO A 7 21.24 -13.45 1.24
N ARG A 8 21.31 -12.76 0.10
CA ARG A 8 20.71 -13.18 -1.16
C ARG A 8 21.74 -12.99 -2.28
N PRO A 9 22.45 -14.05 -2.67
CA PRO A 9 23.41 -13.98 -3.76
C PRO A 9 22.75 -13.51 -5.06
N ARG A 10 23.45 -12.65 -5.79
CA ARG A 10 23.01 -12.20 -7.12
C ARG A 10 23.08 -13.37 -8.11
N PRO A 11 22.02 -13.64 -8.87
CA PRO A 11 22.07 -14.64 -9.93
C PRO A 11 23.09 -14.28 -11.02
N GLU A 12 23.63 -15.30 -11.69
CA GLU A 12 24.61 -15.12 -12.74
C GLU A 12 24.02 -14.34 -13.93
N GLY A 13 24.81 -13.42 -14.52
CA GLY A 13 24.37 -12.62 -15.66
C GLY A 13 23.47 -11.42 -15.32
N VAL A 14 23.04 -11.26 -14.07
CA VAL A 14 22.27 -10.08 -13.63
C VAL A 14 23.20 -8.87 -13.48
N THR A 15 22.89 -7.78 -14.18
CA THR A 15 23.69 -6.55 -14.16
C THR A 15 23.37 -5.67 -12.95
N ASP A 16 24.29 -4.76 -12.59
CA ASP A 16 24.02 -3.75 -11.56
C ASP A 16 22.79 -2.92 -11.93
N GLU A 17 22.67 -2.47 -13.19
CA GLU A 17 21.53 -1.70 -13.68
C GLU A 17 20.21 -2.45 -13.49
N THR A 18 20.19 -3.76 -13.76
CA THR A 18 19.02 -4.61 -13.52
C THR A 18 18.66 -4.67 -12.04
N VAL A 19 19.64 -4.89 -11.14
CA VAL A 19 19.41 -4.89 -9.68
C VAL A 19 18.86 -3.54 -9.21
N GLN A 20 19.42 -2.44 -9.73
CA GLN A 20 18.95 -1.10 -9.40
C GLN A 20 17.53 -0.84 -9.90
N ALA A 21 17.21 -1.23 -11.13
CA ALA A 21 15.89 -1.05 -11.72
C ALA A 21 14.81 -1.82 -10.96
N ILE A 22 15.05 -3.11 -10.67
CA ILE A 22 14.12 -3.94 -9.90
C ILE A 22 13.93 -3.35 -8.49
N GLY A 23 15.01 -3.00 -7.79
CA GLY A 23 14.89 -2.38 -6.46
C GLY A 23 14.09 -1.06 -6.48
N ARG A 24 14.25 -0.25 -7.53
CA ARG A 24 13.45 0.99 -7.70
C ARG A 24 11.98 0.70 -7.99
N LEU A 25 11.69 -0.33 -8.79
CA LEU A 25 10.32 -0.78 -9.06
C LEU A 25 9.64 -1.31 -7.78
N THR A 26 10.34 -2.16 -7.01
CA THR A 26 9.85 -2.65 -5.71
C THR A 26 9.58 -1.50 -4.74
N HIS A 27 10.49 -0.52 -4.63
CA HIS A 27 10.28 0.65 -3.77
C HIS A 27 9.08 1.51 -4.22
N ALA A 28 8.88 1.65 -5.53
CA ALA A 28 7.69 2.31 -6.05
C ALA A 28 6.41 1.55 -5.69
N MET A 29 6.41 0.21 -5.81
CA MET A 29 5.30 -0.64 -5.37
C MET A 29 5.01 -0.50 -3.88
N GLU A 30 6.04 -0.48 -3.03
CA GLU A 30 5.90 -0.25 -1.58
C GLU A 30 5.27 1.12 -1.27
N THR A 31 5.57 2.13 -2.09
CA THR A 31 4.93 3.44 -1.97
C THR A 31 3.44 3.37 -2.33
N VAL A 32 3.08 2.63 -3.39
CA VAL A 32 1.69 2.37 -3.79
C VAL A 32 0.95 1.55 -2.72
N ILE A 33 1.60 0.59 -2.07
CA ILE A 33 1.03 -0.17 -0.93
C ILE A 33 0.65 0.79 0.22
N ARG A 34 1.50 1.78 0.53
CA ARG A 34 1.19 2.79 1.55
C ARG A 34 0.01 3.68 1.14
N ALA A 35 -0.03 4.11 -0.12
CA ALA A 35 -1.15 4.86 -0.66
C ALA A 35 -2.47 4.07 -0.57
N ARG A 36 -2.44 2.78 -0.91
CA ARG A 36 -3.56 1.84 -0.72
C ARG A 36 -4.00 1.79 0.74
N GLY A 37 -3.05 1.71 1.68
CA GLY A 37 -3.36 1.78 3.12
C GLY A 37 -4.16 3.02 3.53
N TYR A 38 -3.85 4.19 2.95
CA TYR A 38 -4.63 5.41 3.20
C TYR A 38 -6.05 5.34 2.64
N LEU A 39 -6.26 4.67 1.50
CA LEU A 39 -7.62 4.46 0.95
C LEU A 39 -8.47 3.55 1.85
N TYR A 40 -7.88 2.49 2.40
CA TYR A 40 -8.56 1.64 3.37
C TYR A 40 -8.90 2.40 4.66
N GLY A 41 -7.96 3.20 5.17
CA GLY A 41 -8.22 4.06 6.33
C GLY A 41 -9.30 5.10 6.04
N PHE A 42 -9.30 5.70 4.86
CA PHE A 42 -10.36 6.60 4.40
C PHE A 42 -11.72 5.89 4.36
N HIS A 43 -11.79 4.70 3.75
CA HIS A 43 -13.02 3.91 3.69
C HIS A 43 -13.59 3.59 5.08
N GLU A 44 -12.74 3.09 6.00
CA GLU A 44 -13.15 2.77 7.37
C GLU A 44 -13.65 4.00 8.12
N LEU A 45 -12.86 5.09 8.12
CA LEU A 45 -13.18 6.29 8.87
C LEU A 45 -14.45 6.98 8.36
N THR A 46 -14.63 7.03 7.04
CA THR A 46 -15.84 7.61 6.45
C THR A 46 -17.06 6.73 6.68
N GLY A 47 -16.95 5.41 6.53
CA GLY A 47 -18.05 4.49 6.83
C GLY A 47 -18.48 4.56 8.30
N ARG A 48 -17.51 4.69 9.22
CA ARG A 48 -17.81 4.93 10.63
C ARG A 48 -18.57 6.24 10.84
N ALA A 49 -18.11 7.34 10.25
CA ALA A 49 -18.79 8.62 10.38
C ALA A 49 -20.21 8.63 9.78
N ASP A 50 -20.42 7.91 8.66
CA ASP A 50 -21.72 7.75 8.03
C ASP A 50 -22.69 6.96 8.92
N ASN A 51 -22.22 5.90 9.59
CA ASN A 51 -23.04 5.11 10.53
C ASN A 51 -23.52 5.94 11.75
N GLU A 52 -22.78 6.95 12.18
CA GLU A 52 -23.21 7.83 13.28
C GLU A 52 -24.43 8.69 12.87
N LEU A 53 -24.68 8.87 11.57
CA LEU A 53 -25.76 9.76 11.09
C LEU A 53 -27.15 9.26 11.48
N ASP A 54 -27.36 7.94 11.59
CA ASP A 54 -28.63 7.39 12.04
C ASP A 54 -28.99 7.91 13.45
N GLU A 55 -28.04 7.84 14.39
CA GLU A 55 -28.23 8.34 15.75
C GLU A 55 -28.35 9.87 15.77
N VAL A 56 -27.53 10.58 14.98
CA VAL A 56 -27.61 12.04 14.88
C VAL A 56 -29.00 12.50 14.43
N VAL A 57 -29.57 11.84 13.41
CA VAL A 57 -30.90 12.14 12.90
C VAL A 57 -31.96 11.91 13.99
N GLU A 58 -31.92 10.78 14.69
CA GLU A 58 -32.85 10.47 15.79
C GLU A 58 -32.74 11.46 16.96
N LEU A 59 -31.51 11.90 17.29
CA LEU A 59 -31.28 12.90 18.32
C LEU A 59 -31.87 14.26 17.93
N PHE A 60 -31.73 14.68 16.66
CA PHE A 60 -32.36 15.92 16.19
C PHE A 60 -33.89 15.83 16.22
N ARG A 61 -34.49 14.70 15.84
CA ARG A 61 -35.95 14.47 15.96
C ARG A 61 -36.41 14.56 17.40
N THR A 62 -35.73 13.85 18.30
CA THR A 62 -36.01 13.86 19.75
C THR A 62 -35.89 15.25 20.36
N ALA A 63 -34.95 16.06 19.88
CA ALA A 63 -34.77 17.45 20.31
C ALA A 63 -35.81 18.43 19.71
N GLY A 64 -36.74 17.96 18.86
CA GLY A 64 -37.76 18.80 18.22
C GLY A 64 -37.29 19.52 16.94
N HIS A 65 -36.15 19.14 16.37
CA HIS A 65 -35.55 19.74 15.17
C HIS A 65 -35.82 18.91 13.90
N GLU A 66 -37.09 18.53 13.69
CA GLU A 66 -37.54 17.68 12.57
C GLU A 66 -37.07 18.14 11.19
N GLN A 67 -37.14 19.44 10.90
CA GLN A 67 -36.74 19.97 9.60
C GLN A 67 -35.23 19.80 9.33
N PHE A 68 -34.40 19.87 10.38
CA PHE A 68 -32.97 19.70 10.24
C PHE A 68 -32.61 18.21 10.11
N ALA A 69 -33.24 17.34 10.90
CA ALA A 69 -33.14 15.89 10.76
C ALA A 69 -33.47 15.45 9.32
N ALA A 70 -34.60 15.91 8.77
CA ALA A 70 -35.02 15.64 7.40
C ALA A 70 -34.05 16.20 6.34
N THR A 71 -33.30 17.26 6.66
CA THR A 71 -32.28 17.81 5.76
C THR A 71 -31.05 16.91 5.73
N ILE A 72 -30.57 16.44 6.89
CA ILE A 72 -29.44 15.49 6.96
C ILE A 72 -29.78 14.20 6.22
N GLU A 73 -30.95 13.64 6.48
CA GLU A 73 -31.44 12.40 5.86
C GLU A 73 -31.56 12.54 4.33
N ARG A 74 -32.05 13.69 3.84
CA ARG A 74 -32.19 13.94 2.40
C ARG A 74 -30.87 14.23 1.69
N GLU A 75 -29.97 14.97 2.32
CA GLU A 75 -28.83 15.59 1.64
C GLU A 75 -27.47 14.97 1.96
N LEU A 76 -27.34 14.24 3.07
CA LEU A 76 -26.08 13.67 3.52
C LEU A 76 -26.13 12.15 3.64
N LEU A 77 -27.19 11.60 4.24
CA LEU A 77 -27.29 10.15 4.45
C LEU A 77 -27.34 9.40 3.12
N GLY A 78 -26.42 8.44 2.93
CA GLY A 78 -26.28 7.69 1.68
C GLY A 78 -25.71 8.48 0.50
N ARG A 79 -25.21 9.71 0.73
CA ARG A 79 -24.58 10.52 -0.32
C ARG A 79 -23.22 9.96 -0.69
N ASN A 80 -22.94 9.81 -1.98
CA ASN A 80 -21.59 9.45 -2.45
C ASN A 80 -20.51 10.48 -2.03
N VAL A 81 -19.34 10.00 -1.61
CA VAL A 81 -18.22 10.87 -1.18
C VAL A 81 -17.61 11.66 -2.33
N ILE A 82 -17.65 11.11 -3.53
CA ILE A 82 -17.28 11.75 -4.80
C ILE A 82 -18.32 11.38 -5.86
N ASP A 83 -18.23 11.98 -7.04
CA ASP A 83 -19.19 11.70 -8.12
C ASP A 83 -19.29 10.18 -8.39
N ARG A 84 -20.50 9.64 -8.28
CA ARG A 84 -20.88 8.24 -8.54
C ARG A 84 -20.23 7.14 -7.70
N HIS A 85 -19.43 7.48 -6.67
CA HIS A 85 -18.70 6.47 -5.90
C HIS A 85 -18.84 6.68 -4.39
N TRP A 86 -19.23 5.62 -3.71
CA TRP A 86 -18.98 5.43 -2.30
C TRP A 86 -17.54 4.95 -2.06
N THR A 87 -17.12 4.92 -0.80
CA THR A 87 -15.72 4.70 -0.44
C THR A 87 -15.18 3.33 -0.82
N PHE A 88 -15.98 2.26 -0.74
CA PHE A 88 -15.52 0.92 -1.14
C PHE A 88 -15.27 0.83 -2.64
N GLN A 89 -16.08 1.52 -3.46
CA GLN A 89 -15.91 1.51 -4.91
C GLN A 89 -14.60 2.21 -5.32
N ILE A 90 -14.19 3.26 -4.60
CA ILE A 90 -12.88 3.90 -4.80
C ILE A 90 -11.74 2.92 -4.49
N VAL A 91 -11.88 2.12 -3.42
CA VAL A 91 -10.89 1.10 -3.05
C VAL A 91 -10.81 0.02 -4.12
N ASP A 92 -11.96 -0.53 -4.53
CA ASP A 92 -12.04 -1.58 -5.56
C ASP A 92 -11.44 -1.10 -6.88
N ASP A 93 -11.82 0.10 -7.36
CA ASP A 93 -11.29 0.66 -8.59
C ASP A 93 -9.78 0.90 -8.54
N TYR A 94 -9.25 1.35 -7.40
CA TYR A 94 -7.81 1.53 -7.22
C TYR A 94 -7.07 0.19 -7.24
N ASP A 95 -7.64 -0.82 -6.60
CA ASP A 95 -7.06 -2.16 -6.51
C ASP A 95 -6.99 -2.81 -7.89
N GLU A 96 -8.13 -2.88 -8.59
CA GLU A 96 -8.26 -3.56 -9.88
C GLU A 96 -7.49 -2.85 -10.99
N ASN A 97 -7.49 -1.51 -11.03
CA ASN A 97 -6.95 -0.77 -12.18
C ASN A 97 -5.50 -0.31 -12.01
N TYR A 98 -5.01 -0.18 -10.78
CA TYR A 98 -3.67 0.39 -10.54
C TYR A 98 -2.79 -0.50 -9.68
N PHE A 99 -3.27 -0.93 -8.52
CA PHE A 99 -2.47 -1.73 -7.58
C PHE A 99 -2.07 -3.09 -8.15
N ASP A 100 -3.04 -3.85 -8.67
CA ASP A 100 -2.81 -5.22 -9.17
C ASP A 100 -1.85 -5.24 -10.36
N LEU A 101 -1.97 -4.25 -11.26
CA LEU A 101 -1.02 -4.07 -12.36
C LEU A 101 0.39 -3.81 -11.82
N PHE A 102 0.53 -2.96 -10.80
CA PHE A 102 1.83 -2.67 -10.20
C PHE A 102 2.48 -3.92 -9.59
N VAL A 103 1.70 -4.69 -8.83
CA VAL A 103 2.16 -5.94 -8.19
C VAL A 103 2.55 -6.98 -9.23
N SER A 104 1.73 -7.14 -10.28
CA SER A 104 2.02 -8.11 -11.35
C SER A 104 3.29 -7.77 -12.12
N LEU A 105 3.51 -6.49 -12.44
CA LEU A 105 4.71 -6.04 -13.16
C LEU A 105 5.98 -6.13 -12.30
N GLU A 106 5.92 -5.77 -11.01
CA GLU A 106 7.06 -5.99 -10.10
C GLU A 106 7.43 -7.46 -10.03
N ARG A 107 6.42 -8.32 -9.84
CA ARG A 107 6.62 -9.75 -9.70
C ARG A 107 7.25 -10.33 -10.95
N ARG A 108 6.70 -9.98 -12.11
CA ARG A 108 7.19 -10.44 -13.42
C ARG A 108 8.62 -9.97 -13.68
N ALA A 109 8.92 -8.69 -13.44
CA ALA A 109 10.28 -8.17 -13.62
C ALA A 109 11.30 -8.93 -12.75
N ARG A 110 10.93 -9.24 -11.51
CA ARG A 110 11.79 -9.99 -10.60
C ARG A 110 11.94 -11.47 -11.00
N GLU A 111 10.86 -12.11 -11.44
CA GLU A 111 10.90 -13.50 -11.93
C GLU A 111 11.73 -13.63 -13.22
N GLU A 112 11.57 -12.72 -14.18
CA GLU A 112 12.24 -12.80 -15.49
C GLU A 112 13.69 -12.30 -15.46
N LEU A 113 14.03 -11.34 -14.59
CA LEU A 113 15.31 -10.62 -14.65
C LEU A 113 16.22 -10.86 -13.44
N ALA A 114 15.76 -11.58 -12.43
CA ALA A 114 16.51 -11.85 -11.20
C ALA A 114 16.15 -13.18 -10.54
N ASP A 115 15.72 -14.18 -11.33
CA ASP A 115 15.35 -15.53 -10.87
C ASP A 115 14.39 -15.55 -9.66
N GLY A 116 13.50 -14.55 -9.58
CA GLY A 116 12.54 -14.41 -8.50
C GLY A 116 13.12 -13.92 -7.16
N VAL A 117 14.42 -13.64 -7.07
CA VAL A 117 15.10 -13.22 -5.84
C VAL A 117 14.56 -11.87 -5.35
N LYS A 118 13.90 -11.87 -4.18
CA LYS A 118 13.38 -10.65 -3.54
C LYS A 118 14.48 -9.85 -2.86
N HIS A 119 14.36 -8.52 -2.84
CA HIS A 119 15.25 -7.63 -2.08
C HIS A 119 16.73 -7.79 -2.40
N LEU A 120 17.07 -8.05 -3.66
CA LEU A 120 18.45 -8.30 -4.08
C LEU A 120 19.34 -7.07 -3.83
N ARG A 121 18.84 -5.88 -4.17
CA ARG A 121 19.54 -4.60 -3.91
C ARG A 121 19.78 -4.38 -2.42
N GLU A 122 18.79 -4.64 -1.56
CA GLU A 122 18.92 -4.49 -0.11
C GLU A 122 19.88 -5.53 0.48
N ALA A 123 19.89 -6.75 -0.05
CA ALA A 123 20.83 -7.79 0.37
C ALA A 123 22.29 -7.39 0.09
N GLU A 124 22.56 -6.83 -1.09
CA GLU A 124 23.88 -6.29 -1.45
C GLU A 124 24.27 -5.10 -0.57
N MET A 125 23.35 -4.15 -0.35
CA MET A 125 23.58 -3.05 0.58
C MET A 125 23.86 -3.55 2.00
N LYS A 126 23.19 -4.61 2.44
CA LYS A 126 23.40 -5.22 3.76
C LYS A 126 24.78 -5.88 3.84
N ARG A 127 25.18 -6.66 2.84
CA ARG A 127 26.54 -7.22 2.72
C ARG A 127 27.61 -6.14 2.82
N ASP A 128 27.47 -5.06 2.07
CA ASP A 128 28.50 -4.03 1.98
C ASP A 128 28.65 -3.28 3.32
N ARG A 129 27.54 -3.09 4.04
CA ARG A 129 27.49 -2.47 5.38
C ARG A 129 27.86 -3.40 6.53
N THR A 130 28.01 -4.70 6.30
CA THR A 130 28.40 -5.67 7.33
C THR A 130 29.88 -5.53 7.69
N THR A 131 30.21 -5.64 8.98
CA THR A 131 31.58 -5.70 9.49
C THR A 131 31.86 -7.11 9.98
N SER A 132 32.82 -7.80 9.38
CA SER A 132 33.16 -9.19 9.73
C SER A 132 33.58 -9.31 11.19
N GLY A 133 33.01 -10.29 11.90
CA GLY A 133 33.33 -10.59 13.30
C GLY A 133 32.77 -9.61 14.34
N LYS A 134 31.99 -8.59 13.92
CA LYS A 134 31.37 -7.64 14.85
C LYS A 134 30.00 -8.16 15.31
N PRO A 135 29.74 -8.27 16.63
CA PRO A 135 28.42 -8.63 17.14
C PRO A 135 27.31 -7.73 16.59
N GLY A 136 26.22 -8.33 16.11
CA GLY A 136 25.07 -7.64 15.50
C GLY A 136 25.23 -7.29 14.01
N HIS A 137 26.36 -7.66 13.39
CA HIS A 137 26.60 -7.51 11.95
C HIS A 137 26.61 -8.85 11.19
N GLU A 138 26.26 -9.95 11.85
CA GLU A 138 26.23 -11.28 11.25
C GLU A 138 25.31 -11.32 10.03
N LEU A 139 25.73 -12.03 8.99
CA LEU A 139 24.92 -12.43 7.86
C LEU A 139 24.63 -13.92 8.06
N LEU A 140 23.38 -14.33 7.87
CA LEU A 140 22.97 -15.73 7.96
C LEU A 140 23.76 -16.62 6.99
#